data_AF-A0A8R1HZD5-F1
#
_entry.id   AF-A0A8R1HZD5-F1
#
_cell.length_a   1.000
_cell.length_b   1.000
_cell.length_c   1.000
_cell.angle_alpha   90.00
_cell.angle_beta   90.00
_cell.angle_gamma   90.00
#
_symmetry.space_group_name_H-M   'P 1'
#
loop_
_entity.id
_entity.type
_entity.pdbx_description
1 polymer ?
#
loop_
_entity_poly.entity_id
_entity_poly.type
_entity_poly.pdbx_seq_one_letter_code
_entity_poly.pdbx_strand_id
1 'polypeptide(L)'
;MSGENVYGFVRGHRNDGAESQMIVVQLGTSDSALRMIAKILAFVDYAKEQVYWARDFAIVFVDGGAQESVDKAAFAIDAFLLKYQKVESISSEKSAKRSVEADEVKAQTGAVIAGVVYDLSGMVVKGTHILNLETNGLNGQQVNLDVFNGIVKIADSKYGARVAIFGTIHRHSSPWMDISPFAVPLKAIYTQAFTSIEGIHSVMGKYVLSDDMHFASVAFYMPAIGILLTPLLISAYYEWTKLDAFQMSFNYLLLHCIGFAIYVSTTWIFGNIGPNFVIQWIKFPFYGIDGCDGQLTPSIPLITTCIIVLSAPIGLLIFWKWPVQSVGSVRMLCLLETSLILGCLSLINFGLAILSAAVIVPIVFLMTFESRQRTRSFLRTAVLSILSPIGVTTYLASHASDLFGVATPHPNFTDLRLAAQIVHKLIEQHVLFGSHQFFLMCCAVYPVWNMLFACSSYLDPEEEEVEEKQAKKEN
;
A
#
# COMPACT_ATOMS: atom_id res chain seq x y z
N MET A 1 9.69 -14.19 -13.53
CA MET A 1 8.70 -15.29 -13.61
C MET A 1 8.26 -15.40 -15.06
N SER A 2 7.88 -16.58 -15.55
CA SER A 2 7.29 -16.75 -16.88
C SER A 2 5.92 -17.44 -16.77
N GLY A 3 5.00 -17.08 -17.65
CA GLY A 3 3.64 -17.63 -17.68
C GLY A 3 2.92 -17.23 -18.97
N GLU A 4 1.83 -17.91 -19.26
CA GLU A 4 1.03 -17.69 -20.46
C GLU A 4 -0.42 -17.37 -20.06
N ASN A 5 -0.86 -16.16 -20.38
CA ASN A 5 -2.24 -15.75 -20.15
C ASN A 5 -3.08 -16.01 -21.39
N VAL A 6 -4.31 -16.44 -21.18
CA VAL A 6 -5.30 -16.59 -22.26
C VAL A 6 -6.36 -15.51 -22.07
N TYR A 7 -6.67 -14.75 -23.12
CA TYR A 7 -7.70 -13.72 -23.05
C TYR A 7 -8.66 -13.81 -24.23
N GLY A 8 -9.87 -13.32 -24.02
CA GLY A 8 -10.92 -13.25 -25.03
C GLY A 8 -11.86 -12.09 -24.80
N PHE A 9 -12.48 -11.60 -25.88
CA PHE A 9 -13.42 -10.48 -25.82
C PHE A 9 -14.79 -10.93 -26.31
N VAL A 10 -15.84 -10.54 -25.56
CA VAL A 10 -17.23 -10.68 -25.98
C VAL A 10 -17.79 -9.28 -26.19
N ARG A 11 -18.17 -8.94 -27.42
CA ARG A 11 -18.73 -7.63 -27.75
C ARG A 11 -20.19 -7.54 -27.26
N GLY A 12 -20.53 -6.44 -26.60
CA GLY A 12 -21.90 -6.11 -26.26
C GLY A 12 -22.64 -5.62 -27.51
N HIS A 13 -23.75 -6.27 -27.87
CA HIS A 13 -24.52 -5.92 -29.07
C HIS A 13 -25.11 -4.50 -29.05
N ARG A 14 -25.29 -3.91 -27.87
CA ARG A 14 -25.81 -2.54 -27.70
C ARG A 14 -24.74 -1.49 -27.46
N ASN A 15 -23.47 -1.90 -27.42
CA ASN A 15 -22.35 -1.05 -27.08
C ASN A 15 -21.69 -0.52 -28.36
N ASP A 16 -21.17 0.71 -28.32
CA ASP A 16 -20.28 1.25 -29.35
C ASP A 16 -18.86 0.68 -29.25
N GLY A 17 -18.61 -0.12 -28.21
CA GLY A 17 -17.34 -0.76 -27.94
C GLY A 17 -16.36 0.16 -27.22
N ALA A 18 -16.83 1.28 -26.65
CA ALA A 18 -16.00 2.24 -25.91
C ALA A 18 -15.68 1.80 -24.49
N GLU A 19 -16.56 1.04 -23.83
CA GLU A 19 -16.40 0.54 -22.45
C GLU A 19 -16.40 -0.99 -22.38
N SER A 20 -15.64 -1.55 -21.43
CA SER A 20 -15.65 -2.98 -21.13
C SER A 20 -15.59 -3.29 -19.62
N GLN A 21 -16.11 -4.46 -19.27
CA GLN A 21 -16.00 -5.06 -17.94
C GLN A 21 -15.05 -6.26 -18.00
N MET A 22 -14.07 -6.29 -17.11
CA MET A 22 -13.09 -7.37 -17.05
C MET A 22 -13.56 -8.48 -16.11
N ILE A 23 -13.46 -9.73 -16.55
CA ILE A 23 -13.66 -10.93 -15.74
C ILE A 23 -12.34 -11.68 -15.68
N VAL A 24 -11.82 -11.86 -14.46
CA VAL A 24 -10.53 -12.50 -14.21
C VAL A 24 -10.75 -13.85 -13.57
N VAL A 25 -10.12 -14.88 -14.13
CA VAL A 25 -10.15 -16.25 -13.59
C VAL A 25 -8.73 -16.79 -13.53
N GLN A 26 -8.36 -17.40 -12.42
CA GLN A 26 -7.07 -18.06 -12.30
C GLN A 26 -7.07 -19.40 -13.05
N LEU A 27 -6.08 -19.61 -13.90
CA LEU A 27 -5.78 -20.90 -14.51
C LEU A 27 -5.15 -21.82 -13.47
N GLY A 28 -5.55 -23.08 -13.50
CA GLY A 28 -5.09 -24.10 -12.57
C GLY A 28 -5.53 -25.49 -12.98
N THR A 29 -4.92 -26.48 -12.36
CA THR A 29 -5.26 -27.90 -12.53
C THR A 29 -6.13 -28.43 -11.39
N SER A 30 -6.33 -27.64 -10.34
CA SER A 30 -7.22 -27.98 -9.25
C SER A 30 -8.68 -28.11 -9.73
N ASP A 31 -9.45 -28.98 -9.07
CA ASP A 31 -10.88 -29.16 -9.36
C ASP A 31 -11.67 -27.84 -9.20
N SER A 32 -11.27 -26.98 -8.27
CA SER A 32 -11.83 -25.62 -8.14
C SER A 32 -11.55 -24.78 -9.38
N ALA A 33 -10.28 -24.70 -9.82
CA ALA A 33 -9.89 -23.93 -11.00
C ALA A 33 -10.58 -24.45 -12.28
N LEU A 34 -10.63 -25.76 -12.49
CA LEU A 34 -11.32 -26.36 -13.63
C LEU A 34 -12.82 -26.03 -13.63
N ARG A 35 -13.48 -26.05 -12.47
CA ARG A 35 -14.89 -25.63 -12.36
C ARG A 35 -15.08 -24.14 -12.63
N MET A 36 -14.15 -23.28 -12.20
CA MET A 36 -14.18 -21.86 -12.50
C MET A 36 -14.09 -21.61 -14.01
N ILE A 37 -13.11 -22.23 -14.65
CA ILE A 37 -12.89 -22.14 -16.09
C ILE A 37 -14.12 -22.62 -16.84
N ALA A 38 -14.64 -23.81 -16.50
CA ALA A 38 -15.82 -24.37 -17.15
C ALA A 38 -17.06 -23.46 -17.02
N LYS A 39 -17.30 -22.89 -15.83
CA LYS A 39 -18.42 -21.97 -15.62
C LYS A 39 -18.27 -20.68 -16.41
N ILE A 40 -17.07 -20.10 -16.47
CA ILE A 40 -16.85 -18.87 -17.22
C ILE A 40 -16.94 -19.14 -18.73
N LEU A 41 -16.43 -20.27 -19.22
CA LEU A 41 -16.62 -20.67 -20.62
C LEU A 41 -18.11 -20.88 -20.96
N ALA A 42 -18.88 -21.51 -20.07
CA ALA A 42 -20.33 -21.63 -20.25
C ALA A 42 -21.03 -20.26 -20.23
N PHE A 43 -20.58 -19.34 -19.37
CA PHE A 43 -21.06 -17.96 -19.37
C PHE A 43 -20.69 -17.23 -20.68
N VAL A 44 -19.48 -17.42 -21.21
CA VAL A 44 -19.06 -16.85 -22.50
C VAL A 44 -19.97 -17.31 -23.62
N ASP A 45 -20.25 -18.61 -23.67
CA ASP A 45 -21.11 -19.23 -24.68
C ASP A 45 -22.53 -18.63 -24.61
N TYR A 46 -23.09 -18.59 -23.40
CA TYR A 46 -24.37 -17.93 -23.14
C TYR A 46 -24.34 -16.44 -23.54
N ALA A 47 -23.33 -15.69 -23.11
CA ALA A 47 -23.26 -14.25 -23.28
C ALA A 47 -23.16 -13.83 -24.75
N LYS A 48 -22.51 -14.63 -25.60
CA LYS A 48 -22.41 -14.39 -27.05
C LYS A 48 -23.77 -14.37 -27.75
N GLU A 49 -24.73 -15.15 -27.26
CA GLU A 49 -26.07 -15.24 -27.86
C GLU A 49 -27.02 -14.12 -27.40
N GLN A 50 -26.68 -13.41 -26.33
CA GLN A 50 -27.58 -12.42 -25.73
C GLN A 50 -27.37 -11.02 -26.31
N VAL A 51 -28.46 -10.38 -26.71
CA VAL A 51 -28.45 -9.05 -27.36
C VAL A 51 -28.52 -7.89 -26.35
N TYR A 52 -28.83 -8.17 -25.08
CA TYR A 52 -29.10 -7.14 -24.08
C TYR A 52 -27.85 -6.55 -23.41
N TRP A 53 -26.65 -7.05 -23.71
CA TRP A 53 -25.42 -6.54 -23.12
C TRP A 53 -25.13 -5.11 -23.58
N ALA A 54 -25.06 -4.20 -22.62
CA ALA A 54 -24.74 -2.80 -22.84
C ALA A 54 -23.23 -2.51 -22.87
N ARG A 55 -22.39 -3.48 -22.51
CA ARG A 55 -20.92 -3.34 -22.41
C ARG A 55 -20.21 -4.59 -22.92
N ASP A 56 -18.96 -4.42 -23.33
CA ASP A 56 -18.10 -5.52 -23.74
C ASP A 56 -17.56 -6.27 -22.51
N PHE A 57 -17.28 -7.56 -22.64
CA PHE A 57 -16.57 -8.33 -21.63
C PHE A 57 -15.14 -8.63 -22.07
N ALA A 58 -14.17 -8.28 -21.24
CA ALA A 58 -12.78 -8.69 -21.36
C ALA A 58 -12.53 -9.86 -20.40
N ILE A 59 -12.37 -11.06 -20.93
CA ILE A 59 -12.23 -12.27 -20.12
C ILE A 59 -10.76 -12.66 -20.14
N VAL A 60 -10.14 -12.70 -18.96
CA VAL A 60 -8.70 -12.93 -18.80
C VAL A 60 -8.50 -14.12 -17.88
N PHE A 61 -7.89 -15.16 -18.44
CA PHE A 61 -7.45 -16.35 -17.73
C PHE A 61 -5.96 -16.19 -17.41
N VAL A 62 -5.65 -16.07 -16.12
CA VAL A 62 -4.31 -15.71 -15.64
C VAL A 62 -3.53 -16.92 -15.16
N ASP A 63 -2.27 -17.06 -15.58
CA ASP A 63 -1.43 -18.19 -15.16
C ASP A 63 -0.87 -18.00 -13.74
N GLY A 64 -1.44 -18.75 -12.78
CA GLY A 64 -0.93 -18.83 -11.40
C GLY A 64 0.27 -19.76 -11.20
N GLY A 65 0.70 -20.46 -12.25
CA GLY A 65 1.78 -21.45 -12.23
C GLY A 65 1.40 -22.77 -11.57
N ALA A 66 2.37 -23.69 -11.50
CA ALA A 66 2.14 -25.07 -11.02
C ALA A 66 1.66 -25.17 -9.55
N GLN A 67 1.90 -24.14 -8.73
CA GLN A 67 1.44 -24.07 -7.34
C GLN A 67 0.19 -23.19 -7.17
N GLU A 68 -0.42 -22.71 -8.26
CA GLU A 68 -1.58 -21.81 -8.23
C GLU A 68 -1.35 -20.60 -7.28
N SER A 69 -0.13 -20.05 -7.29
CA SER A 69 0.25 -18.98 -6.37
C SER A 69 -0.44 -17.67 -6.72
N VAL A 70 -1.06 -17.05 -5.72
CA VAL A 70 -1.75 -15.75 -5.84
C VAL A 70 -0.81 -14.66 -6.36
N ASP A 71 0.45 -14.67 -5.92
CA ASP A 71 1.46 -13.71 -6.36
C ASP A 71 1.79 -13.81 -7.86
N LYS A 72 1.93 -15.03 -8.38
CA LYS A 72 2.21 -15.22 -9.81
C LYS A 72 0.98 -14.86 -10.65
N ALA A 73 -0.22 -15.20 -10.19
CA ALA A 73 -1.45 -14.79 -10.85
C ALA A 73 -1.62 -13.25 -10.86
N ALA A 74 -1.21 -12.58 -9.78
CA ALA A 74 -1.22 -11.11 -9.68
C ALA A 74 -0.20 -10.47 -10.65
N PHE A 75 1.01 -11.03 -10.74
CA PHE A 75 1.99 -10.60 -11.74
C PHE A 75 1.49 -10.82 -13.16
N ALA A 76 0.82 -11.94 -13.41
CA ALA A 76 0.30 -12.30 -14.71
C ALA A 76 -0.81 -11.32 -15.18
N ILE A 77 -1.73 -10.93 -14.29
CA ILE A 77 -2.72 -9.91 -14.64
C ILE A 77 -2.10 -8.52 -14.85
N ASP A 78 -1.12 -8.15 -14.02
CA ASP A 78 -0.44 -6.87 -14.16
C ASP A 78 0.27 -6.78 -15.53
N ALA A 79 0.93 -7.85 -15.95
CA ALA A 79 1.59 -7.93 -17.26
C ALA A 79 0.59 -7.77 -18.41
N PHE A 80 -0.60 -8.36 -18.30
CA PHE A 80 -1.67 -8.18 -19.28
C PHE A 80 -2.17 -6.73 -19.32
N LEU A 81 -2.47 -6.15 -18.16
CA LEU A 81 -3.00 -4.79 -18.05
C LEU A 81 -2.00 -3.73 -18.54
N LEU A 82 -0.70 -3.92 -18.25
CA LEU A 82 0.39 -3.06 -18.73
C LEU A 82 0.33 -2.89 -20.26
N LYS A 83 0.14 -4.00 -20.99
CA LYS A 83 0.04 -4.02 -22.44
C LYS A 83 -1.32 -3.57 -22.95
N TYR A 84 -2.39 -4.04 -22.31
CA TYR A 84 -3.76 -3.72 -22.69
C TYR A 84 -4.05 -2.21 -22.61
N GLN A 85 -3.55 -1.55 -21.56
CA GLN A 85 -3.71 -0.10 -21.36
C GLN A 85 -2.64 0.74 -22.07
N LYS A 86 -1.67 0.11 -22.75
CA LYS A 86 -0.54 0.78 -23.44
C LYS A 86 0.30 1.69 -22.53
N VAL A 87 0.38 1.35 -21.24
CA VAL A 87 1.13 2.13 -20.21
C VAL A 87 2.62 2.18 -20.52
N GLU A 88 3.14 1.23 -21.30
CA GLU A 88 4.53 1.22 -21.79
C GLU A 88 4.93 2.47 -22.58
N SER A 89 3.97 3.19 -23.18
CA SER A 89 4.24 4.44 -23.90
C SER A 89 4.57 5.63 -22.96
N ILE A 90 4.27 5.51 -21.66
CA ILE A 90 4.47 6.57 -20.66
C ILE A 90 5.82 6.38 -19.93
N SER A 91 6.29 5.14 -19.77
CA SER A 91 7.60 4.86 -19.19
C SER A 91 8.70 4.91 -20.26
N SER A 92 9.26 6.11 -20.46
CA SER A 92 10.44 6.46 -21.25
C SER A 92 11.30 5.30 -21.78
N GLU A 93 11.56 5.32 -23.10
CA GLU A 93 12.36 4.41 -23.93
C GLU A 93 13.81 4.12 -23.46
N LYS A 94 14.26 4.60 -22.29
CA LYS A 94 15.67 4.55 -21.84
C LYS A 94 16.00 3.54 -20.74
N SER A 95 15.07 2.70 -20.28
CA SER A 95 15.41 1.56 -19.40
C SER A 95 15.86 0.36 -20.24
N ALA A 96 17.17 0.27 -20.51
CA ALA A 96 17.81 -0.78 -21.31
C ALA A 96 17.75 -2.22 -20.72
N LYS A 97 16.98 -2.43 -19.66
CA LYS A 97 16.68 -3.73 -19.06
C LYS A 97 15.22 -3.68 -18.58
N ARG A 98 14.30 -4.22 -19.38
CA ARG A 98 12.87 -4.26 -19.03
C ARG A 98 12.67 -5.28 -17.91
N SER A 99 12.03 -4.85 -16.83
CA SER A 99 11.77 -5.70 -15.65
C SER A 99 10.55 -6.62 -15.86
N VAL A 100 9.61 -6.22 -16.71
CA VAL A 100 8.50 -7.05 -17.21
C VAL A 100 8.57 -7.05 -18.73
N GLU A 101 8.63 -8.25 -19.31
CA GLU A 101 8.49 -8.46 -20.75
C GLU A 101 7.19 -9.23 -20.98
N ALA A 102 6.30 -8.64 -21.78
CA ALA A 102 5.04 -9.23 -22.18
C ALA A 102 4.85 -9.07 -23.70
N ASP A 103 4.06 -9.95 -24.29
CA ASP A 103 3.69 -9.87 -25.71
C ASP A 103 2.64 -8.77 -25.94
N GLU A 104 2.62 -8.19 -27.14
CA GLU A 104 1.56 -7.25 -27.50
C GLU A 104 0.19 -7.92 -27.55
N VAL A 105 -0.82 -7.24 -27.00
CA VAL A 105 -2.20 -7.72 -27.07
C VAL A 105 -2.72 -7.51 -28.49
N LYS A 106 -2.98 -8.62 -29.19
CA LYS A 106 -3.36 -8.62 -30.62
C LYS A 106 -4.73 -8.01 -30.90
N ALA A 107 -5.58 -7.92 -29.89
CA ALA A 107 -6.92 -7.37 -29.99
C ALA A 107 -7.25 -6.56 -28.73
N GLN A 108 -7.98 -5.46 -28.88
CA GLN A 108 -8.39 -4.61 -27.77
C GLN A 108 -9.89 -4.33 -27.86
N THR A 109 -10.53 -4.22 -26.70
CA THR A 109 -11.93 -3.81 -26.56
C THR A 109 -11.98 -2.44 -25.86
N GLY A 110 -13.17 -1.90 -25.61
CA GLY A 110 -13.32 -0.62 -24.91
C GLY A 110 -12.57 -0.51 -23.58
N ALA A 111 -12.36 0.72 -23.10
CA ALA A 111 -11.69 1.01 -21.83
C ALA A 111 -12.32 0.20 -20.69
N VAL A 112 -11.48 -0.41 -19.86
CA VAL A 112 -11.95 -1.26 -18.76
C VAL A 112 -12.40 -0.38 -17.60
N ILE A 113 -13.70 -0.40 -17.31
CA ILE A 113 -14.32 0.44 -16.27
C ILE A 113 -14.59 -0.32 -14.96
N ALA A 114 -14.57 -1.65 -14.99
CA ALA A 114 -14.83 -2.49 -13.83
C ALA A 114 -14.12 -3.84 -14.00
N GLY A 115 -13.71 -4.45 -12.89
CA GLY A 115 -13.11 -5.79 -12.86
C GLY A 115 -13.83 -6.67 -11.83
N VAL A 116 -14.12 -7.92 -12.21
CA VAL A 116 -14.67 -8.94 -11.33
C VAL A 116 -13.71 -10.12 -11.33
N VAL A 117 -13.25 -10.51 -10.13
CA VAL A 117 -12.51 -11.76 -9.94
C VAL A 117 -13.54 -12.84 -9.65
N TYR A 118 -13.52 -13.90 -10.43
CA TYR A 118 -14.34 -15.06 -10.16
C TYR A 118 -13.52 -16.10 -9.41
N ASP A 119 -13.85 -16.32 -8.13
CA ASP A 119 -13.21 -17.32 -7.28
C ASP A 119 -14.25 -18.27 -6.65
N LEU A 120 -14.04 -19.59 -6.79
CA LEU A 120 -14.87 -20.64 -6.19
C LEU A 120 -14.26 -21.23 -4.91
N SER A 121 -13.09 -20.73 -4.48
CA SER A 121 -12.42 -21.12 -3.23
C SER A 121 -13.14 -20.62 -1.97
N GLY A 122 -14.31 -20.02 -2.13
CA GLY A 122 -15.10 -19.37 -1.08
C GLY A 122 -15.64 -20.28 0.02
N MET A 123 -16.21 -19.62 1.04
CA MET A 123 -16.61 -20.22 2.30
C MET A 123 -17.77 -21.23 2.15
N VAL A 124 -17.58 -22.43 2.70
CA VAL A 124 -18.64 -23.43 2.88
C VAL A 124 -18.95 -23.55 4.37
N VAL A 125 -20.15 -23.14 4.78
CA VAL A 125 -20.60 -23.30 6.17
C VAL A 125 -21.70 -24.35 6.21
N LYS A 126 -21.46 -25.44 6.94
CA LYS A 126 -22.41 -26.56 7.10
C LYS A 126 -22.95 -27.10 5.76
N GLY A 127 -22.08 -27.24 4.76
CA GLY A 127 -22.43 -27.77 3.44
C GLY A 127 -23.18 -26.80 2.52
N THR A 128 -23.38 -25.54 2.94
CA THR A 128 -23.96 -24.48 2.09
C THR A 128 -22.86 -23.58 1.55
N HIS A 129 -22.82 -23.36 0.24
CA HIS A 129 -21.93 -22.39 -0.39
C HIS A 129 -22.39 -20.96 -0.05
N ILE A 130 -21.47 -20.15 0.44
CA ILE A 130 -21.70 -18.73 0.73
C ILE A 130 -21.07 -17.90 -0.38
N LEU A 131 -21.83 -16.98 -0.96
CA LEU A 131 -21.31 -15.99 -1.88
C LEU A 131 -20.65 -14.87 -1.07
N ASN A 132 -19.32 -14.88 -0.98
CA ASN A 132 -18.57 -13.78 -0.40
C ASN A 132 -18.35 -12.70 -1.46
N LEU A 133 -18.81 -11.48 -1.16
CA LEU A 133 -18.65 -10.32 -2.00
C LEU A 133 -17.67 -9.37 -1.33
N GLU A 134 -16.57 -9.13 -2.03
CA GLU A 134 -15.54 -8.17 -1.66
C GLU A 134 -15.45 -7.12 -2.75
N THR A 135 -15.20 -5.89 -2.34
CA THR A 135 -15.14 -4.77 -3.27
C THR A 135 -13.85 -4.04 -3.04
N ASN A 136 -13.22 -3.64 -4.14
CA ASN A 136 -12.03 -2.83 -4.07
C ASN A 136 -12.22 -1.57 -4.89
N GLY A 137 -11.96 -0.45 -4.23
CA GLY A 137 -12.15 0.89 -4.76
C GLY A 137 -10.86 1.46 -5.32
N LEU A 138 -10.90 1.98 -6.54
CA LEU A 138 -9.76 2.61 -7.20
C LEU A 138 -9.33 3.88 -6.43
N ASN A 139 -8.14 3.89 -5.83
CA ASN A 139 -7.59 5.03 -5.07
C ASN A 139 -8.55 5.63 -4.01
N GLY A 140 -9.33 4.81 -3.30
CA GLY A 140 -10.32 5.33 -2.35
C GLY A 140 -11.69 5.64 -2.95
N GLN A 141 -11.87 5.53 -4.27
CA GLN A 141 -13.20 5.65 -4.89
C GLN A 141 -14.08 4.48 -4.46
N GLN A 142 -15.30 4.77 -4.02
CA GLN A 142 -16.27 3.72 -3.74
C GLN A 142 -16.71 3.04 -5.02
N VAL A 143 -16.85 1.72 -4.97
CA VAL A 143 -17.59 0.98 -6.01
C VAL A 143 -19.02 1.51 -6.07
N ASN A 144 -19.64 1.42 -7.25
CA ASN A 144 -21.04 1.78 -7.38
C ASN A 144 -21.90 0.92 -6.43
N LEU A 145 -22.36 1.54 -5.35
CA LEU A 145 -23.05 0.86 -4.26
C LEU A 145 -24.40 0.31 -4.73
N ASP A 146 -25.03 0.88 -5.76
CA ASP A 146 -26.28 0.38 -6.31
C ASP A 146 -26.07 -0.93 -7.07
N VAL A 147 -24.96 -1.07 -7.79
CA VAL A 147 -24.57 -2.34 -8.43
C VAL A 147 -24.31 -3.38 -7.36
N PHE A 148 -23.53 -3.02 -6.33
CA PHE A 148 -23.23 -3.92 -5.23
C PHE A 148 -24.48 -4.38 -4.48
N ASN A 149 -25.33 -3.44 -4.06
CA ASN A 149 -26.60 -3.71 -3.39
C ASN A 149 -27.54 -4.53 -4.29
N GLY A 150 -27.52 -4.27 -5.60
CA GLY A 150 -28.26 -5.05 -6.59
C GLY A 150 -27.83 -6.51 -6.62
N ILE A 151 -26.52 -6.78 -6.65
CA ILE A 151 -25.98 -8.14 -6.61
C ILE A 151 -26.36 -8.84 -5.31
N VAL A 152 -26.17 -8.17 -4.16
CA VAL A 152 -26.55 -8.71 -2.83
C VAL A 152 -28.04 -9.06 -2.82
N LYS A 153 -28.91 -8.16 -3.27
CA LYS A 153 -30.36 -8.35 -3.29
C LYS A 153 -30.79 -9.47 -4.24
N ILE A 154 -30.15 -9.58 -5.41
CA ILE A 154 -30.44 -10.66 -6.36
C ILE A 154 -30.01 -12.01 -5.78
N ALA A 155 -28.80 -12.09 -5.24
CA ALA A 155 -28.27 -13.33 -4.67
C ALA A 155 -29.11 -13.80 -3.47
N ASP A 156 -29.36 -12.92 -2.51
CA ASP A 156 -30.08 -13.24 -1.27
C ASP A 156 -31.59 -13.36 -1.50
N SER A 157 -32.24 -12.31 -2.03
CA SER A 157 -33.71 -12.26 -2.09
C SER A 157 -34.32 -13.04 -3.25
N LYS A 158 -33.65 -13.14 -4.40
CA LYS A 158 -34.21 -13.81 -5.59
C LYS A 158 -33.78 -15.28 -5.69
N TYR A 159 -32.51 -15.56 -5.41
CA TYR A 159 -31.93 -16.90 -5.54
C TYR A 159 -31.75 -17.64 -4.21
N GLY A 160 -32.01 -16.99 -3.06
CA GLY A 160 -31.91 -17.61 -1.74
C GLY A 160 -30.48 -18.00 -1.35
N ALA A 161 -29.48 -17.44 -2.02
CA ALA A 161 -28.08 -17.72 -1.73
C ALA A 161 -27.65 -16.95 -0.46
N ARG A 162 -26.90 -17.60 0.42
CA ARG A 162 -26.32 -16.91 1.58
C ARG A 162 -25.20 -15.99 1.11
N VAL A 163 -25.31 -14.70 1.43
CA VAL A 163 -24.32 -13.69 1.05
C VAL A 163 -23.49 -13.29 2.27
N ALA A 164 -22.17 -13.24 2.08
CA ALA A 164 -21.25 -12.59 3.00
C ALA A 164 -20.64 -11.35 2.33
N ILE A 165 -20.39 -10.31 3.11
CA ILE A 165 -19.75 -9.07 2.67
C ILE A 165 -18.46 -8.92 3.48
N PHE A 166 -17.30 -8.93 2.82
CA PHE A 166 -15.98 -8.99 3.49
C PHE A 166 -15.91 -10.11 4.57
N GLY A 167 -16.44 -11.28 4.23
CA GLY A 167 -16.51 -12.44 5.13
C GLY A 167 -17.50 -12.31 6.31
N THR A 168 -18.26 -11.22 6.41
CA THR A 168 -19.36 -11.10 7.40
C THR A 168 -20.69 -11.51 6.79
N ILE A 169 -21.44 -12.37 7.46
CA ILE A 169 -22.75 -12.85 6.99
C ILE A 169 -23.73 -11.66 6.92
N HIS A 170 -24.38 -11.46 5.78
CA HIS A 170 -25.31 -10.36 5.58
C HIS A 170 -26.55 -10.51 6.47
N ARG A 171 -27.04 -9.40 7.05
CA ARG A 171 -28.06 -9.36 8.13
C ARG A 171 -29.34 -10.15 7.83
N HIS A 172 -29.76 -10.22 6.56
CA HIS A 172 -30.94 -10.98 6.13
C HIS A 172 -30.78 -12.51 6.19
N SER A 173 -29.53 -13.01 6.22
CA SER A 173 -29.24 -14.45 6.23
C SER A 173 -29.06 -15.04 7.64
N SER A 174 -29.00 -14.19 8.69
CA SER A 174 -29.06 -14.61 10.11
C SER A 174 -29.70 -13.51 10.96
N PRO A 175 -31.03 -13.56 11.22
CA PRO A 175 -31.76 -12.54 12.00
C PRO A 175 -31.26 -12.33 13.44
N TRP A 176 -30.48 -13.27 13.95
CA TRP A 176 -30.05 -13.36 15.35
C TRP A 176 -28.62 -12.85 15.59
N MET A 177 -27.94 -12.35 14.56
CA MET A 177 -26.56 -11.88 14.67
C MET A 177 -26.54 -10.35 14.71
N ASP A 178 -26.37 -9.78 15.89
CA ASP A 178 -26.13 -8.35 16.10
C ASP A 178 -24.70 -7.99 15.66
N ILE A 179 -24.51 -7.87 14.34
CA ILE A 179 -23.24 -7.41 13.77
C ILE A 179 -23.21 -5.87 13.87
N SER A 180 -22.12 -5.34 14.42
CA SER A 180 -21.88 -3.88 14.45
C SER A 180 -21.99 -3.30 13.04
N PRO A 181 -22.75 -2.19 12.84
CA PRO A 181 -22.88 -1.54 11.53
C PRO A 181 -21.54 -1.02 10.99
N PHE A 182 -20.52 -0.91 11.84
CA PHE A 182 -19.18 -0.47 11.49
C PHE A 182 -18.24 -1.60 11.04
N ALA A 183 -18.60 -2.87 11.26
CA ALA A 183 -17.72 -4.00 10.96
C ALA A 183 -17.39 -4.08 9.46
N VAL A 184 -18.40 -4.04 8.59
CA VAL A 184 -18.20 -4.08 7.13
C VAL A 184 -17.40 -2.88 6.61
N PRO A 185 -17.74 -1.61 6.96
CA PRO A 185 -16.93 -0.47 6.56
C PRO A 185 -15.47 -0.53 7.02
N LEU A 186 -15.20 -0.96 8.25
CA LEU A 186 -13.83 -1.08 8.77
C LEU A 186 -13.03 -2.15 8.02
N LYS A 187 -13.66 -3.28 7.70
CA LYS A 187 -13.04 -4.32 6.87
C LYS A 187 -12.76 -3.84 5.46
N ALA A 188 -13.66 -3.07 4.86
CA ALA A 188 -13.45 -2.47 3.54
C ALA A 188 -12.25 -1.51 3.53
N ILE A 189 -12.15 -0.63 4.55
CA ILE A 189 -11.01 0.26 4.75
C ILE A 189 -9.71 -0.54 4.89
N TYR A 190 -9.76 -1.65 5.63
CA TYR A 190 -8.61 -2.52 5.86
C TYR A 190 -8.14 -3.23 4.57
N THR A 191 -9.04 -3.92 3.88
CA THR A 191 -8.77 -4.55 2.57
C THR A 191 -8.19 -3.53 1.59
N GLN A 192 -8.73 -2.32 1.57
CA GLN A 192 -8.21 -1.25 0.74
C GLN A 192 -6.80 -0.76 1.16
N ALA A 193 -6.48 -0.78 2.45
CA ALA A 193 -5.15 -0.39 2.92
C ALA A 193 -4.05 -1.35 2.44
N PHE A 194 -4.38 -2.64 2.28
CA PHE A 194 -3.43 -3.71 1.93
C PHE A 194 -3.70 -4.34 0.56
N THR A 195 -4.32 -3.60 -0.37
CA THR A 195 -4.59 -4.05 -1.76
C THR A 195 -3.36 -4.65 -2.46
N SER A 196 -2.16 -4.13 -2.15
CA SER A 196 -0.89 -4.61 -2.69
C SER A 196 -0.56 -6.06 -2.31
N ILE A 197 -1.10 -6.54 -1.18
CA ILE A 197 -0.88 -7.87 -0.60
C ILE A 197 -2.00 -8.84 -1.01
N GLU A 198 -3.22 -8.33 -1.28
CA GLU A 198 -4.37 -9.15 -1.70
C GLU A 198 -4.23 -9.79 -3.10
N GLY A 199 -3.26 -9.36 -3.91
CA GLY A 199 -2.96 -9.98 -5.20
C GLY A 199 -4.10 -9.84 -6.22
N ILE A 200 -4.55 -10.95 -6.81
CA ILE A 200 -5.58 -10.93 -7.87
C ILE A 200 -6.95 -10.46 -7.40
N HIS A 201 -7.24 -10.54 -6.09
CA HIS A 201 -8.52 -10.12 -5.51
C HIS A 201 -8.77 -8.60 -5.62
N SER A 202 -7.74 -7.84 -6.04
CA SER A 202 -7.82 -6.44 -6.41
C SER A 202 -7.37 -6.21 -7.86
N VAL A 203 -8.24 -6.51 -8.82
CA VAL A 203 -7.97 -6.41 -10.29
C VAL A 203 -7.46 -5.04 -10.70
N MET A 204 -8.01 -4.00 -10.11
CA MET A 204 -7.77 -2.62 -10.50
C MET A 204 -6.97 -1.83 -9.46
N GLY A 205 -6.72 -2.36 -8.26
CA GLY A 205 -6.19 -1.60 -7.11
C GLY A 205 -4.81 -0.95 -7.25
N LYS A 206 -4.15 -1.12 -8.41
CA LYS A 206 -2.85 -0.52 -8.76
C LYS A 206 -2.94 0.60 -9.81
N TYR A 207 -4.11 0.86 -10.38
CA TYR A 207 -4.28 1.80 -11.49
C TYR A 207 -4.95 3.11 -11.06
N VAL A 208 -4.39 4.23 -11.50
CA VAL A 208 -4.96 5.56 -11.31
C VAL A 208 -5.88 5.88 -12.49
N LEU A 209 -7.18 6.03 -12.24
CA LEU A 209 -8.12 6.57 -13.22
C LEU A 209 -7.91 8.09 -13.36
N SER A 210 -7.66 8.52 -14.60
CA SER A 210 -7.47 9.91 -15.02
C SER A 210 -8.62 10.34 -15.93
N ASP A 211 -9.80 10.55 -15.32
CA ASP A 211 -11.04 11.13 -15.90
C ASP A 211 -11.86 10.30 -16.90
N ASP A 212 -13.18 10.52 -17.14
CA ASP A 212 -14.09 11.62 -16.78
C ASP A 212 -15.57 11.14 -16.78
N MET A 213 -16.47 11.83 -16.07
CA MET A 213 -17.95 11.72 -16.10
C MET A 213 -18.65 10.80 -15.07
N HIS A 214 -18.69 11.38 -13.86
CA HIS A 214 -19.65 11.22 -12.75
C HIS A 214 -19.15 10.40 -11.55
N PHE A 215 -18.60 11.17 -10.60
CA PHE A 215 -17.90 10.72 -9.41
C PHE A 215 -18.76 10.87 -8.15
N ALA A 216 -18.58 9.93 -7.20
CA ALA A 216 -18.84 10.25 -5.80
C ALA A 216 -17.73 11.19 -5.31
N SER A 217 -18.11 12.34 -4.77
CA SER A 217 -17.13 13.39 -4.46
C SER A 217 -16.17 12.96 -3.35
N VAL A 218 -14.87 13.14 -3.62
CA VAL A 218 -13.77 13.12 -2.65
C VAL A 218 -14.12 13.95 -1.38
N ALA A 219 -14.98 14.97 -1.52
CA ALA A 219 -15.46 15.82 -0.44
C ALA A 219 -16.26 15.11 0.67
N PHE A 220 -16.79 13.89 0.46
CA PHE A 220 -17.55 13.19 1.52
C PHE A 220 -16.67 12.53 2.59
N TYR A 221 -15.43 12.17 2.26
CA TYR A 221 -14.53 11.44 3.17
C TYR A 221 -13.24 12.20 3.50
N MET A 222 -12.85 13.20 2.70
CA MET A 222 -11.78 14.14 3.06
C MET A 222 -12.00 14.88 4.40
N PRO A 223 -13.23 15.17 4.86
CA PRO A 223 -13.43 15.73 6.19
C PRO A 223 -12.92 14.80 7.30
N ALA A 224 -13.03 13.48 7.15
CA ALA A 224 -12.56 12.54 8.17
C ALA A 224 -11.04 12.57 8.30
N ILE A 225 -10.30 12.56 7.18
CA ILE A 225 -8.84 12.73 7.23
C ILE A 225 -8.47 14.14 7.71
N GLY A 226 -9.18 15.19 7.28
CA GLY A 226 -8.98 16.55 7.77
C GLY A 226 -9.11 16.66 9.29
N ILE A 227 -10.14 16.04 9.88
CA ILE A 227 -10.33 15.97 11.34
C ILE A 227 -9.15 15.25 12.00
N LEU A 228 -8.71 14.12 11.45
CA LEU A 228 -7.56 13.39 11.98
C LEU A 228 -6.25 14.18 11.89
N LEU A 229 -6.06 15.01 10.86
CA LEU A 229 -4.85 15.84 10.70
C LEU A 229 -4.90 17.16 11.50
N THR A 230 -6.09 17.59 11.90
CA THR A 230 -6.29 18.87 12.60
C THR A 230 -5.41 19.05 13.85
N PRO A 231 -5.23 18.05 14.73
CA PRO A 231 -4.32 18.18 15.87
C PRO A 231 -2.88 18.53 15.48
N LEU A 232 -2.35 17.92 14.41
CA LEU A 232 -0.99 18.19 13.95
C LEU A 232 -0.86 19.60 13.38
N LEU A 233 -1.85 20.04 12.59
CA LEU A 233 -1.86 21.38 11.99
C LEU A 233 -1.98 22.48 13.06
N ILE A 234 -2.85 22.29 14.07
CA ILE A 234 -2.97 23.21 15.20
C ILE A 234 -1.66 23.26 15.99
N SER A 235 -1.04 22.11 16.26
CA SER A 235 0.26 22.06 16.93
C SER A 235 1.37 22.71 16.12
N ALA A 236 1.39 22.54 14.79
CA ALA A 236 2.37 23.18 13.93
C ALA A 236 2.23 24.71 13.97
N TYR A 237 0.99 25.21 13.91
CA TYR A 237 0.71 26.63 14.06
C TYR A 237 1.12 27.16 15.44
N TYR A 238 0.84 26.40 16.50
CA TYR A 238 1.23 26.77 17.86
C TYR A 238 2.76 26.86 18.01
N GLU A 239 3.52 25.88 17.51
CA GLU A 239 4.99 25.92 17.54
C GLU A 239 5.53 27.07 16.68
N TRP A 240 4.93 27.37 15.52
CA TRP A 240 5.29 28.53 14.71
C TRP A 240 5.19 29.82 15.52
N THR A 241 4.12 30.02 16.29
CA THR A 241 3.94 31.26 17.07
C THR A 241 4.97 31.48 18.19
N LYS A 242 5.70 30.42 18.59
CA LYS A 242 6.79 30.52 19.58
C LYS A 242 8.14 30.87 18.95
N LEU A 243 8.30 30.74 17.63
CA LEU A 243 9.57 30.92 16.96
C LEU A 243 9.81 32.40 16.64
N ASP A 244 10.90 32.96 17.18
CA ASP A 244 11.36 34.31 16.81
C ASP A 244 11.94 34.34 15.38
N ALA A 245 12.67 33.29 15.01
CA ALA A 245 13.20 33.08 13.66
C ALA A 245 13.26 31.58 13.33
N PHE A 246 12.89 31.22 12.10
CA PHE A 246 13.02 29.84 11.61
C PHE A 246 14.47 29.53 11.27
N GLN A 247 15.00 28.43 11.81
CA GLN A 247 16.34 27.93 11.51
C GLN A 247 16.28 26.51 10.97
N MET A 248 16.75 26.32 9.73
CA MET A 248 16.80 25.01 9.11
C MET A 248 17.98 24.21 9.67
N SER A 249 17.71 23.12 10.39
CA SER A 249 18.77 22.28 10.94
C SER A 249 19.48 21.49 9.82
N PHE A 250 20.82 21.44 9.84
CA PHE A 250 21.59 20.57 8.95
C PHE A 250 21.17 19.09 9.07
N ASN A 251 20.83 18.65 10.27
CA ASN A 251 20.37 17.29 10.55
C ASN A 251 19.08 16.93 9.78
N TYR A 252 18.16 17.89 9.58
CA TYR A 252 16.96 17.70 8.77
C TYR A 252 17.34 17.34 7.33
N LEU A 253 18.21 18.12 6.70
CA LEU A 253 18.66 17.87 5.33
C LEU A 253 19.42 16.54 5.23
N LEU A 254 20.31 16.26 6.19
CA LEU A 254 21.09 15.03 6.23
C LEU A 254 20.21 13.78 6.26
N LEU A 255 19.20 13.75 7.13
CA LEU A 255 18.29 12.60 7.24
C LEU A 255 17.46 12.38 5.97
N HIS A 256 17.03 13.45 5.30
CA HIS A 256 16.35 13.35 4.00
C HIS A 256 17.29 12.85 2.90
N CYS A 257 18.54 13.32 2.87
CA CYS A 257 19.55 12.82 1.94
C CYS A 257 19.85 11.33 2.16
N ILE A 258 19.90 10.87 3.42
CA ILE A 258 20.04 9.45 3.76
C ILE A 258 18.84 8.66 3.24
N GLY A 259 17.62 9.13 3.50
CA GLY A 259 16.39 8.51 2.98
C GLY A 259 16.39 8.39 1.45
N PHE A 260 16.76 9.46 0.75
CA PHE A 260 16.89 9.46 -0.71
C PHE A 260 17.99 8.52 -1.21
N ALA A 261 19.13 8.45 -0.53
CA ALA A 261 20.21 7.51 -0.87
C ALA A 261 19.77 6.04 -0.70
N ILE A 262 19.02 5.73 0.37
CA ILE A 262 18.43 4.40 0.60
C ILE A 262 17.48 4.05 -0.55
N TYR A 263 16.60 4.98 -0.93
CA TYR A 263 15.68 4.81 -2.05
C TYR A 263 16.42 4.53 -3.36
N VAL A 264 17.36 5.38 -3.77
CA VAL A 264 18.10 5.23 -5.04
C VAL A 264 18.91 3.94 -5.07
N SER A 265 19.62 3.62 -3.98
CA SER A 265 20.44 2.40 -3.91
C SER A 265 19.59 1.14 -3.97
N THR A 266 18.49 1.07 -3.22
CA THR A 266 17.59 -0.11 -3.18
C THR A 266 16.92 -0.33 -4.53
N THR A 267 16.40 0.74 -5.14
CA THR A 267 15.78 0.70 -6.48
C THR A 267 16.78 0.24 -7.54
N TRP A 268 18.01 0.76 -7.50
CA TRP A 268 19.06 0.38 -8.45
C TRP A 268 19.50 -1.08 -8.29
N ILE A 269 19.72 -1.56 -7.06
CA ILE A 269 20.13 -2.94 -6.78
C ILE A 269 19.02 -3.91 -7.22
N PHE A 270 17.77 -3.65 -6.83
CA PHE A 270 16.65 -4.52 -7.19
C PHE A 270 16.47 -4.62 -8.71
N GLY A 271 16.54 -3.49 -9.43
CA GLY A 271 16.34 -3.45 -10.88
C GLY A 271 17.50 -4.03 -11.70
N ASN A 272 18.75 -3.91 -11.24
CA ASN A 272 19.93 -4.29 -12.06
C ASN A 272 20.57 -5.62 -11.66
N ILE A 273 20.58 -5.94 -10.36
CA ILE A 273 21.26 -7.10 -9.77
C ILE A 273 20.25 -8.19 -9.40
N GLY A 274 19.18 -7.81 -8.70
CA GLY A 274 18.13 -8.72 -8.24
C GLY A 274 18.03 -8.78 -6.70
N PRO A 275 17.40 -9.85 -6.16
CA PRO A 275 17.04 -9.92 -4.73
C PRO A 275 18.22 -10.17 -3.79
N ASN A 276 19.32 -10.70 -4.31
CA ASN A 276 20.55 -10.94 -3.57
C ASN A 276 21.68 -10.14 -4.22
N PHE A 277 22.45 -9.43 -3.42
CA PHE A 277 23.60 -8.65 -3.89
C PHE A 277 24.83 -8.95 -3.04
N VAL A 278 26.01 -8.70 -3.60
CA VAL A 278 27.30 -8.77 -2.89
C VAL A 278 28.00 -7.43 -2.94
N ILE A 279 28.87 -7.14 -1.97
CA ILE A 279 29.73 -5.96 -2.03
C ILE A 279 31.02 -6.36 -2.76
N GLN A 280 31.43 -5.56 -3.74
CA GLN A 280 32.67 -5.75 -4.53
C GLN A 280 33.51 -4.48 -4.51
N TRP A 281 34.84 -4.60 -4.58
CA TRP A 281 35.76 -3.45 -4.52
C TRP A 281 36.27 -2.97 -5.88
N ILE A 282 35.99 -3.72 -6.95
CA ILE A 282 36.61 -3.53 -8.26
C ILE A 282 35.82 -2.53 -9.15
N LYS A 283 34.50 -2.51 -9.04
CA LYS A 283 33.63 -1.75 -9.94
C LYS A 283 32.60 -0.92 -9.18
N PHE A 284 32.48 0.36 -9.54
CA PHE A 284 31.45 1.25 -9.03
C PHE A 284 30.13 1.09 -9.81
N PRO A 285 28.95 1.13 -9.15
CA PRO A 285 28.76 1.12 -7.70
C PRO A 285 29.17 -0.25 -7.15
N PHE A 286 29.73 -0.29 -5.94
CA PHE A 286 30.38 -1.44 -5.28
C PHE A 286 29.44 -2.62 -4.95
N TYR A 287 28.41 -2.85 -5.76
CA TYR A 287 27.44 -3.93 -5.68
C TYR A 287 27.61 -4.85 -6.89
N GLY A 288 27.59 -6.17 -6.65
CA GLY A 288 27.74 -7.20 -7.67
C GLY A 288 26.69 -8.30 -7.56
N ILE A 289 26.62 -9.13 -8.60
CA ILE A 289 25.89 -10.40 -8.59
C ILE A 289 26.73 -11.43 -7.83
N ASP A 290 26.08 -12.40 -7.19
CA ASP A 290 26.78 -13.46 -6.47
C ASP A 290 27.79 -14.18 -7.37
N GLY A 291 29.01 -14.40 -6.86
CA GLY A 291 30.12 -14.99 -7.60
C GLY A 291 30.90 -14.04 -8.53
N CYS A 292 30.70 -12.72 -8.43
CA CYS A 292 31.46 -11.75 -9.24
C CYS A 292 32.93 -11.63 -8.79
N ASP A 293 33.82 -11.30 -9.73
CA ASP A 293 35.23 -11.01 -9.41
C ASP A 293 35.34 -9.86 -8.40
N GLY A 294 36.12 -10.09 -7.34
CA GLY A 294 36.27 -9.10 -6.26
C GLY A 294 35.12 -9.06 -5.26
N GLN A 295 34.31 -10.11 -5.15
CA GLN A 295 33.34 -10.29 -4.07
C GLN A 295 34.04 -10.25 -2.69
N LEU A 296 33.60 -9.32 -1.84
CA LEU A 296 34.11 -9.12 -0.47
C LEU A 296 33.23 -9.80 0.58
N THR A 297 31.92 -9.88 0.32
CA THR A 297 30.93 -10.40 1.27
C THR A 297 30.20 -11.61 0.71
N PRO A 298 29.67 -12.50 1.56
CA PRO A 298 28.64 -13.46 1.15
C PRO A 298 27.43 -12.75 0.50
N SER A 299 26.59 -13.50 -0.19
CA SER A 299 25.34 -12.97 -0.75
C SER A 299 24.44 -12.42 0.35
N ILE A 300 24.09 -11.14 0.23
CA ILE A 300 23.27 -10.41 1.18
C ILE A 300 21.87 -10.24 0.58
N PRO A 301 20.80 -10.71 1.27
CA PRO A 301 19.43 -10.52 0.82
C PRO A 301 19.01 -9.05 0.96
N LEU A 302 18.64 -8.42 -0.16
CA LEU A 302 18.29 -6.99 -0.22
C LEU A 302 17.14 -6.62 0.71
N ILE A 303 16.11 -7.46 0.76
CA ILE A 303 14.91 -7.20 1.57
C ILE A 303 15.25 -7.15 3.05
N THR A 304 16.09 -8.08 3.54
CA THR A 304 16.53 -8.10 4.93
C THR A 304 17.37 -6.87 5.27
N THR A 305 18.29 -6.48 4.38
CA THR A 305 19.07 -5.25 4.56
C THR A 305 18.16 -4.02 4.65
N CYS A 306 17.17 -3.93 3.76
CA CYS A 306 16.22 -2.81 3.73
C CYS A 306 15.41 -2.74 5.03
N ILE A 307 14.92 -3.88 5.55
CA ILE A 307 14.23 -3.94 6.85
C ILE A 307 15.12 -3.44 7.98
N ILE A 308 16.37 -3.92 8.05
CA ILE A 308 17.31 -3.53 9.11
C ILE A 308 17.56 -2.02 9.07
N VAL A 309 17.84 -1.47 7.89
CA VAL A 309 18.13 -0.04 7.71
C VAL A 309 16.93 0.84 8.05
N LEU A 310 15.75 0.51 7.52
CA LEU A 310 14.53 1.29 7.73
C LEU A 310 13.95 1.14 9.15
N SER A 311 14.38 0.12 9.90
CA SER A 311 14.01 -0.06 11.31
C SER A 311 15.06 0.50 12.28
N ALA A 312 16.21 0.96 11.80
CA ALA A 312 17.29 1.47 12.65
C ALA A 312 17.05 2.95 13.04
N PRO A 313 17.03 3.30 14.34
CA PRO A 313 16.83 4.67 14.82
C PRO A 313 18.14 5.49 14.72
N ILE A 314 18.62 5.70 13.49
CA ILE A 314 19.89 6.40 13.21
C ILE A 314 19.87 7.84 13.75
N GLY A 315 18.70 8.46 13.87
CA GLY A 315 18.52 9.79 14.47
C GLY A 315 19.15 9.89 15.86
N LEU A 316 19.04 8.87 16.70
CA LEU A 316 19.67 8.86 18.03
C LEU A 316 21.20 8.98 17.96
N LEU A 317 21.82 8.31 16.99
CA LEU A 317 23.27 8.35 16.79
C LEU A 317 23.71 9.71 16.21
N ILE A 318 22.92 10.24 15.28
CA ILE A 318 23.18 11.54 14.65
C ILE A 318 23.08 12.65 15.69
N PHE A 319 22.00 12.71 16.48
CA PHE A 319 21.79 13.77 17.46
C PHE A 319 22.73 13.68 18.66
N TRP A 320 23.21 12.48 19.02
CA TRP A 320 24.31 12.35 19.97
C TRP A 320 25.54 13.11 19.48
N LYS A 321 25.93 12.88 18.21
CA LYS A 321 27.16 13.45 17.64
C LYS A 321 27.02 14.91 17.23
N TRP A 322 25.85 15.29 16.72
CA TRP A 322 25.52 16.61 16.17
C TRP A 322 24.16 17.07 16.73
N PRO A 323 24.14 17.72 17.90
CA PRO A 323 22.91 18.17 18.52
C PRO A 323 22.16 19.16 17.63
N VAL A 324 20.84 19.21 17.79
CA VAL A 324 19.96 20.07 16.99
C VAL A 324 19.98 21.49 17.55
N GLN A 325 20.29 22.46 16.69
CA GLN A 325 20.38 23.88 17.06
C GLN A 325 19.03 24.52 17.42
N SER A 326 17.93 24.13 16.74
CA SER A 326 16.59 24.68 17.01
C SER A 326 15.55 23.56 17.01
N VAL A 327 15.21 23.06 18.20
CA VAL A 327 14.23 21.98 18.35
C VAL A 327 12.82 22.43 17.98
N GLY A 328 12.45 23.69 18.25
CA GLY A 328 11.15 24.25 17.84
C GLY A 328 10.95 24.21 16.32
N SER A 329 11.97 24.58 15.54
CA SER A 329 11.93 24.50 14.08
C SER A 329 11.76 23.06 13.59
N VAL A 330 12.44 22.10 14.22
CA VAL A 330 12.31 20.67 13.90
C VAL A 330 10.92 20.13 14.23
N ARG A 331 10.35 20.47 15.39
CA ARG A 331 8.98 20.04 15.75
C ARG A 331 7.96 20.53 14.72
N MET A 332 8.05 21.81 14.34
CA MET A 332 7.19 22.40 13.33
C MET A 332 7.28 21.67 11.99
N LEU A 333 8.52 21.39 11.51
CA LEU A 333 8.74 20.64 10.28
C LEU A 333 8.16 19.22 10.36
N CYS A 334 8.42 18.47 11.44
CA CYS A 334 7.87 17.13 11.62
C CYS A 334 6.34 17.12 11.59
N LEU A 335 5.68 18.10 12.23
CA LEU A 335 4.21 18.20 12.27
C LEU A 335 3.62 18.52 10.88
N LEU A 336 4.21 19.49 10.17
CA LEU A 336 3.78 19.87 8.83
C LEU A 336 4.02 18.75 7.82
N GLU A 337 5.20 18.14 7.85
CA GLU A 337 5.59 17.08 6.93
C GLU A 337 4.74 15.84 7.15
N THR A 338 4.51 15.42 8.40
CA THR A 338 3.59 14.31 8.70
C THR A 338 2.18 14.58 8.17
N SER A 339 1.68 15.81 8.35
CA SER A 339 0.35 16.20 7.87
C SER A 339 0.27 16.14 6.34
N LEU A 340 1.31 16.63 5.66
CA LEU A 340 1.42 16.60 4.21
C LEU A 340 1.51 15.16 3.68
N ILE A 341 2.34 14.31 4.30
CA ILE A 341 2.49 12.89 3.92
C ILE A 341 1.15 12.16 4.03
N LEU A 342 0.45 12.30 5.17
CA LEU A 342 -0.85 11.63 5.37
C LEU A 342 -1.93 12.20 4.42
N GLY A 343 -1.88 13.50 4.11
CA GLY A 343 -2.71 14.13 3.10
C GLY A 343 -2.45 13.55 1.69
N CYS A 344 -1.20 13.49 1.24
CA CYS A 344 -0.82 12.87 -0.03
C CYS A 344 -1.18 11.38 -0.06
N LEU A 345 -0.94 10.65 1.03
CA LEU A 345 -1.30 9.25 1.16
C LEU A 345 -2.82 9.05 1.02
N SER A 346 -3.64 9.98 1.51
CA SER A 346 -5.11 9.89 1.38
C SER A 346 -5.61 10.02 -0.06
N LEU A 347 -4.84 10.69 -0.92
CA LEU A 347 -5.12 10.79 -2.36
C LEU A 347 -4.71 9.52 -3.12
N ILE A 348 -3.70 8.80 -2.62
CA ILE A 348 -3.16 7.59 -3.26
C ILE A 348 -3.88 6.34 -2.75
N ASN A 349 -3.99 6.19 -1.44
CA ASN A 349 -4.64 5.09 -0.74
C ASN A 349 -5.32 5.62 0.52
N PHE A 350 -6.61 5.96 0.39
CA PHE A 350 -7.41 6.49 1.48
C PHE A 350 -7.50 5.55 2.69
N GLY A 351 -7.67 4.24 2.47
CA GLY A 351 -7.77 3.26 3.55
C GLY A 351 -6.49 3.20 4.38
N LEU A 352 -5.34 3.15 3.69
CA LEU A 352 -4.03 3.20 4.34
C LEU A 352 -3.80 4.54 5.06
N ALA A 353 -4.27 5.66 4.50
CA ALA A 353 -4.15 6.97 5.13
C ALA A 353 -4.96 7.10 6.42
N ILE A 354 -6.20 6.60 6.47
CA ILE A 354 -7.00 6.62 7.72
C ILE A 354 -6.34 5.77 8.79
N LEU A 355 -5.96 4.53 8.47
CA LEU A 355 -5.36 3.63 9.45
C LEU A 355 -4.02 4.18 9.95
N SER A 356 -3.20 4.71 9.02
CA SER A 356 -1.94 5.35 9.37
C SER A 356 -2.17 6.60 10.20
N ALA A 357 -3.11 7.48 9.85
CA ALA A 357 -3.41 8.70 10.60
C ALA A 357 -3.91 8.39 12.01
N ALA A 358 -4.77 7.39 12.18
CA ALA A 358 -5.28 6.97 13.49
C ALA A 358 -4.17 6.55 14.46
N VAL A 359 -3.05 6.02 13.95
CA VAL A 359 -1.91 5.57 14.75
C VAL A 359 -0.81 6.64 14.85
N ILE A 360 -0.43 7.23 13.72
CA ILE A 360 0.70 8.15 13.60
C ILE A 360 0.38 9.52 14.23
N VAL A 361 -0.83 10.05 14.06
CA VAL A 361 -1.18 11.39 14.59
C VAL A 361 -1.02 11.45 16.11
N PRO A 362 -1.58 10.52 16.91
CA PRO A 362 -1.37 10.52 18.35
C PRO A 362 0.10 10.38 18.75
N ILE A 363 0.86 9.52 18.05
CA ILE A 363 2.29 9.31 18.33
C ILE A 363 3.06 10.61 18.10
N VAL A 364 2.93 11.21 16.91
CA VAL A 364 3.65 12.44 16.54
C VAL A 364 3.29 13.56 17.49
N PHE A 365 2.00 13.76 17.78
CA PHE A 365 1.53 14.78 18.72
C PHE A 365 2.14 14.61 20.12
N LEU A 366 2.18 13.38 20.65
CA LEU A 366 2.78 13.08 21.95
C LEU A 366 4.31 13.23 21.94
N MET A 367 4.96 12.93 20.81
CA MET A 367 6.41 13.02 20.63
C MET A 367 6.91 14.43 20.33
N THR A 368 6.04 15.37 19.95
CA THR A 368 6.40 16.79 19.78
C THR A 368 6.05 17.64 20.99
N PHE A 369 5.27 17.13 21.94
CA PHE A 369 4.91 17.88 23.16
C PHE A 369 6.13 18.14 24.06
N GLU A 370 6.25 19.32 24.66
CA GLU A 370 7.37 19.64 25.56
C GLU A 370 7.32 18.84 26.87
N SER A 371 8.45 18.29 27.29
CA SER A 371 8.55 17.59 28.58
C SER A 371 9.85 17.94 29.28
N ARG A 372 9.74 18.66 30.41
CA ARG A 372 10.86 19.00 31.28
C ARG A 372 11.36 17.83 32.14
N GLN A 373 10.64 16.72 32.19
CA GLN A 373 11.02 15.56 33.01
C GLN A 373 11.86 14.55 32.22
N ARG A 374 13.06 14.24 32.74
CA ARG A 374 14.01 13.29 32.13
C ARG A 374 13.45 11.88 31.97
N THR A 375 12.70 11.38 32.97
CA THR A 375 12.05 10.05 32.93
C THR A 375 11.02 9.94 31.80
N ARG A 376 10.21 10.98 31.63
CA ARG A 376 9.19 11.05 30.56
C ARG A 376 9.81 11.16 29.18
N SER A 377 10.90 11.91 29.03
CA SER A 377 11.66 11.98 27.78
C SER A 377 12.29 10.62 27.42
N PHE A 378 12.91 9.94 28.38
CA PHE A 378 13.45 8.60 28.17
C PHE A 378 12.37 7.61 27.74
N LEU A 379 11.21 7.59 28.43
CA LEU A 379 10.08 6.73 28.08
C LEU A 379 9.59 7.00 26.65
N ARG A 380 9.47 8.28 26.26
CA ARG A 380 9.05 8.67 24.90
C ARG A 380 10.01 8.18 23.84
N THR A 381 11.31 8.39 24.03
CA THR A 381 12.35 7.91 23.13
C THR A 381 12.36 6.38 23.05
N ALA A 382 12.17 5.67 24.17
CA ALA A 382 12.07 4.21 24.18
C ALA A 382 10.84 3.71 23.42
N VAL A 383 9.67 4.33 23.62
CA VAL A 383 8.43 4.01 22.90
C VAL A 383 8.60 4.28 21.40
N LEU A 384 9.21 5.40 21.01
CA LEU A 384 9.46 5.73 19.60
C LEU A 384 10.42 4.75 18.92
N SER A 385 11.43 4.25 19.63
CA SER A 385 12.34 3.20 19.13
C SER A 385 11.65 1.86 18.92
N ILE A 386 10.65 1.52 19.75
CA ILE A 386 9.85 0.30 19.58
C ILE A 386 8.89 0.47 18.39
N LEU A 387 8.32 1.66 18.21
CA LEU A 387 7.38 1.99 17.15
C LEU A 387 8.10 2.38 15.85
N SER A 388 8.90 1.47 15.30
CA SER A 388 9.48 1.67 13.96
C SER A 388 8.38 1.64 12.89
N PRO A 389 8.49 2.43 11.81
CA PRO A 389 7.48 2.45 10.75
C PRO A 389 7.17 1.07 10.17
N ILE A 390 8.21 0.25 9.90
CA ILE A 390 8.05 -1.13 9.44
C ILE A 390 7.42 -2.02 10.51
N GLY A 391 7.81 -1.86 11.77
CA GLY A 391 7.26 -2.62 12.89
C GLY A 391 5.77 -2.36 13.06
N VAL A 392 5.35 -1.10 13.01
CA VAL A 392 3.94 -0.70 13.10
C VAL A 392 3.14 -1.24 11.92
N THR A 393 3.62 -1.10 10.68
CA THR A 393 2.90 -1.64 9.52
C THR A 393 2.79 -3.16 9.56
N THR A 394 3.85 -3.84 10.03
CA THR A 394 3.87 -5.31 10.16
C THR A 394 2.91 -5.76 11.25
N TYR A 395 2.90 -5.10 12.40
CA TYR A 395 2.00 -5.40 13.51
C TYR A 395 0.53 -5.21 13.12
N LEU A 396 0.21 -4.09 12.47
CA LEU A 396 -1.14 -3.83 11.97
C LEU A 396 -1.56 -4.86 10.91
N ALA A 397 -0.63 -5.28 10.04
CA ALA A 397 -0.90 -6.32 9.06
C ALA A 397 -1.11 -7.70 9.71
N SER A 398 -0.32 -8.07 10.73
CA SER A 398 -0.41 -9.40 11.36
C SER A 398 -1.62 -9.57 12.27
N HIS A 399 -2.05 -8.51 12.95
CA HIS A 399 -3.18 -8.57 13.91
C HIS A 399 -4.52 -8.15 13.30
N ALA A 400 -4.56 -7.89 12.01
CA ALA A 400 -5.76 -7.40 11.36
C ALA A 400 -6.92 -8.39 11.32
N SER A 401 -6.64 -9.68 11.13
CA SER A 401 -7.64 -10.74 11.16
C SER A 401 -8.38 -10.74 12.50
N ASP A 402 -7.64 -10.48 13.58
CA ASP A 402 -8.14 -10.52 14.96
C ASP A 402 -8.85 -9.21 15.32
N LEU A 403 -8.34 -8.06 14.86
CA LEU A 403 -8.90 -6.75 15.14
C LEU A 403 -10.21 -6.48 14.37
N PHE A 404 -10.30 -7.00 13.15
CA PHE A 404 -11.43 -6.73 12.25
C PHE A 404 -12.28 -7.95 11.91
N GLY A 405 -11.92 -9.16 12.37
CA GLY A 405 -12.69 -10.39 12.18
C GLY A 405 -12.75 -10.85 10.71
N VAL A 406 -11.76 -10.52 9.90
CA VAL A 406 -11.71 -10.87 8.47
C VAL A 406 -11.27 -12.32 8.31
N ALA A 407 -12.00 -13.10 7.52
CA ALA A 407 -11.57 -14.42 7.07
C ALA A 407 -10.57 -14.24 5.90
N THR A 408 -9.40 -13.64 6.18
CA THR A 408 -8.32 -13.62 5.18
C THR A 408 -7.61 -14.97 5.18
N PRO A 409 -7.27 -15.52 4.00
CA PRO A 409 -6.46 -16.72 3.90
C PRO A 409 -4.98 -16.37 4.12
N HIS A 410 -4.59 -15.94 5.31
CA HIS A 410 -3.17 -15.82 5.65
C HIS A 410 -2.76 -16.93 6.63
N PRO A 411 -2.20 -18.04 6.11
CA PRO A 411 -1.66 -19.10 6.95
C PRO A 411 -0.37 -18.61 7.61
N ASN A 412 -0.35 -18.58 8.95
CA ASN A 412 0.83 -18.77 9.79
C ASN A 412 2.14 -18.08 9.32
N PHE A 413 2.10 -16.80 8.96
CA PHE A 413 3.34 -16.05 8.77
C PHE A 413 3.86 -15.59 10.14
N THR A 414 5.14 -15.82 10.41
CA THR A 414 5.82 -15.12 11.51
C THR A 414 5.93 -13.63 11.15
N ASP A 415 5.86 -12.72 12.13
CA ASP A 415 5.88 -11.26 11.89
C ASP A 415 7.02 -10.83 10.95
N LEU A 416 8.21 -11.45 11.07
CA LEU A 416 9.36 -11.13 10.23
C LEU A 416 9.17 -11.50 8.75
N ARG A 417 8.48 -12.60 8.45
CA ARG A 417 8.19 -13.01 7.05
C ARG A 417 7.18 -12.07 6.41
N LEU A 418 6.20 -11.62 7.20
CA LEU A 418 5.22 -10.63 6.75
C LEU A 418 5.90 -9.29 6.45
N ALA A 419 6.80 -8.82 7.33
CA ALA A 419 7.61 -7.62 7.09
C ALA A 419 8.42 -7.73 5.78
N ALA A 420 9.03 -8.90 5.53
CA ALA A 420 9.77 -9.16 4.29
C ALA A 420 8.87 -9.10 3.06
N GLN A 421 7.66 -9.65 3.12
CA GLN A 421 6.70 -9.57 2.02
C GLN A 421 6.25 -8.14 1.75
N ILE A 422 5.94 -7.36 2.80
CA ILE A 422 5.53 -5.95 2.67
C ILE A 422 6.64 -5.15 1.98
N VAL A 423 7.88 -5.25 2.47
CA VAL A 423 9.02 -4.51 1.90
C VAL A 423 9.33 -4.97 0.48
N HIS A 424 9.28 -6.28 0.22
CA HIS A 424 9.43 -6.82 -1.13
C HIS A 424 8.39 -6.24 -2.09
N LYS A 425 7.11 -6.26 -1.71
CA LYS A 425 6.02 -5.72 -2.53
C LYS A 425 6.14 -4.22 -2.77
N LEU A 426 6.55 -3.44 -1.76
CA LEU A 426 6.78 -2.00 -1.93
C LEU A 426 7.87 -1.71 -2.98
N ILE A 427 9.00 -2.41 -2.90
CA ILE A 427 10.11 -2.26 -3.86
C ILE A 427 9.70 -2.77 -5.24
N GLU A 428 9.09 -3.94 -5.31
CA GLU A 428 8.61 -4.55 -6.55
C GLU A 428 7.61 -3.62 -7.25
N GLN A 429 6.61 -3.10 -6.55
CA GLN A 429 5.63 -2.18 -7.14
C GLN A 429 6.25 -0.86 -7.60
N HIS A 430 7.25 -0.37 -6.89
CA HIS A 430 7.99 0.81 -7.32
C HIS A 430 8.77 0.56 -8.62
N VAL A 431 9.55 -0.52 -8.68
CA VAL A 431 10.42 -0.83 -9.83
C VAL A 431 9.64 -1.29 -11.06
N LEU A 432 8.54 -2.04 -10.87
CA LEU A 432 7.75 -2.59 -11.98
C LEU A 432 6.69 -1.60 -12.48
N PHE A 433 6.02 -0.88 -11.57
CA PHE A 433 4.83 -0.07 -11.89
C PHE A 433 4.99 1.42 -11.59
N GLY A 434 6.14 1.86 -11.07
CA GLY A 434 6.37 3.27 -10.73
C GLY A 434 5.63 3.75 -9.48
N SER A 435 5.17 2.85 -8.61
CA SER A 435 4.48 3.23 -7.36
C SER A 435 5.33 4.16 -6.49
N HIS A 436 4.74 5.22 -5.97
CA HIS A 436 5.42 6.19 -5.09
C HIS A 436 5.41 5.80 -3.60
N GLN A 437 4.79 4.68 -3.22
CA GLN A 437 4.70 4.28 -1.81
C GLN A 437 6.08 3.99 -1.20
N PHE A 438 6.96 3.31 -1.93
CA PHE A 438 8.33 3.07 -1.47
C PHE A 438 9.14 4.37 -1.35
N PHE A 439 8.96 5.30 -2.30
CA PHE A 439 9.58 6.62 -2.24
C PHE A 439 9.14 7.39 -0.98
N LEU A 440 7.84 7.45 -0.70
CA LEU A 440 7.30 8.12 0.49
C LEU A 440 7.83 7.48 1.79
N MET A 441 7.94 6.16 1.83
CA MET A 441 8.49 5.44 2.97
C MET A 441 9.95 5.83 3.26
N CYS A 442 10.80 5.83 2.24
CA CYS A 442 12.23 6.12 2.38
C CYS A 442 12.54 7.62 2.52
N CYS A 443 11.86 8.48 1.76
CA CYS A 443 12.23 9.90 1.65
C CYS A 443 11.44 10.82 2.59
N ALA A 444 10.36 10.33 3.20
CA ALA A 444 9.50 11.14 4.05
C ALA A 444 9.27 10.47 5.41
N VAL A 445 8.69 9.25 5.43
CA VAL A 445 8.37 8.56 6.69
C VAL A 445 9.62 8.23 7.51
N TYR A 446 10.66 7.67 6.90
CA TYR A 446 11.89 7.31 7.60
C TYR A 446 12.66 8.53 8.15
N PRO A 447 12.89 9.62 7.38
CA PRO A 447 13.48 10.85 7.91
C PRO A 447 12.66 11.47 9.04
N VAL A 448 11.34 11.59 8.89
CA VAL A 448 10.46 12.16 9.93
C VAL A 448 10.53 11.34 11.21
N TRP A 449 10.43 10.00 11.12
CA TRP A 449 10.56 9.13 12.30
C TRP A 449 11.91 9.33 13.02
N ASN A 450 13.00 9.47 12.25
CA ASN A 450 14.30 9.76 12.84
C ASN A 450 14.38 11.17 13.44
N MET A 451 13.76 12.18 12.84
CA MET A 451 13.70 13.55 13.38
C MET A 451 12.88 13.66 14.68
N LEU A 452 11.87 12.80 14.86
CA LEU A 452 11.08 12.78 16.10
C LEU A 452 11.93 12.45 17.34
N PHE A 453 13.08 11.76 17.19
CA PHE A 453 13.99 11.52 18.31
C PHE A 453 14.59 12.81 18.87
N ALA A 454 14.84 13.83 18.04
CA ALA A 454 15.27 15.15 18.53
C ALA A 454 14.16 15.87 19.30
N CYS A 455 12.90 15.57 18.98
CA CYS A 455 11.74 16.14 19.68
C CYS A 455 11.44 15.42 21.00
N SER A 456 11.75 14.11 21.08
CA SER A 456 11.50 13.28 22.26
C SER A 456 12.64 13.31 23.28
N SER A 457 13.87 13.58 22.84
CA SER A 457 15.06 13.67 23.70
C SER A 457 14.98 14.82 24.72
N TYR A 458 15.64 14.62 25.86
CA TYR A 458 15.63 15.57 26.97
C TYR A 458 16.51 16.76 26.59
N LEU A 459 15.93 17.96 26.60
CA LEU A 459 16.69 19.22 26.57
C LEU A 459 17.05 19.60 28.00
N ASP A 460 18.33 19.86 28.26
CA ASP A 460 18.77 20.34 29.56
C ASP A 460 18.43 21.83 29.69
N PRO A 461 17.63 22.26 30.68
CA PRO A 461 17.18 23.64 30.81
C PRO A 461 18.32 24.64 31.08
N GLU A 462 19.49 24.18 31.52
CA GLU A 462 20.68 25.04 31.71
C GLU A 462 21.39 25.36 30.39
N GLU A 463 21.34 24.47 29.38
CA GLU A 463 21.91 24.72 28.05
C GLU A 463 21.07 25.73 27.26
N GLU A 464 19.74 25.65 27.36
CA GLU A 464 18.80 26.55 26.69
C GLU A 464 18.93 28.00 27.22
N GLU A 465 19.12 28.17 28.54
CA GLU A 465 19.32 29.48 29.16
C GLU A 465 20.69 30.11 28.82
N VAL A 466 21.69 29.28 28.51
CA VAL A 466 23.02 29.73 28.07
C VAL A 466 23.02 30.08 26.58
N GLU A 467 22.38 29.28 25.74
CA GLU A 467 22.21 29.54 24.30
C GLU A 467 21.35 30.78 24.03
N GLU A 468 20.22 30.97 24.74
CA GLU A 468 19.43 32.20 24.64
C GLU A 468 20.21 33.45 25.06
N LYS A 469 21.03 33.34 26.12
CA LYS A 469 21.88 34.44 26.60
C LYS A 469 23.04 34.74 25.65
N GLN A 470 23.52 33.75 24.88
CA GLN A 470 24.54 33.94 23.86
C GLN A 470 23.95 34.53 22.57
N ALA A 471 22.81 34.03 22.10
CA ALA A 471 22.11 34.55 20.93
C ALA A 471 21.64 36.02 21.10
N LYS A 472 21.24 36.40 22.33
CA LYS A 472 20.92 37.81 22.67
C LYS A 472 22.14 38.72 22.81
N LYS A 473 23.36 38.18 22.85
CA LYS A 473 24.61 38.96 22.89
C LYS A 473 25.22 39.17 21.50
N GLU A 474 24.81 38.38 20.51
CA GLU A 474 25.32 38.44 19.14
C GLU A 474 24.41 39.23 18.17
N ASN A 475 23.17 39.54 18.59
CA ASN A 475 22.31 40.58 18.01
C ASN A 475 22.43 41.88 18.80
#